data_AF-A0A6I0F234-F1
#
_entry.id   AF-A0A6I0F234-F1
#
_cell.length_a   1.000
_cell.length_b   1.000
_cell.length_c   1.000
_cell.angle_alpha   90.00
_cell.angle_beta   90.00
_cell.angle_gamma   90.00
#
_symmetry.space_group_name_H-M   'P 1'
#
loop_
_entity.id
_entity.type
_entity.pdbx_description
1 polymer ?
#
loop_
_entity_poly.entity_id
_entity_poly.type
_entity_poly.pdbx_seq_one_letter_code
_entity_poly.pdbx_strand_id
1 'polypeptide(L)'
;MTRKLTIAAMAVFLLLAMSISMVFATSEVSTGLAMVERGAYLRTEPKLNATRIQLVPKGETLVVLEQANQYWQKVQTQNGRIGYITTNPTYVKSIPSNVNATLQLERSLKRGDRGDDVVEVQMRLSKLGFYSGRVDGDFGPMTHRAVESFQREHRLVVDGVVGPQTTRKLNELLAGDAQSTVTTTAPATAPAPANNGTAPTSTGTEATPTGQASVTTKTLGKGTSWETEMYVIKGVKEGPTVMIVGGVHGNEPAGFRAARQVKDWKIENGTLIVIPDANKVGINNNRRNSSFGDLNRAFPQSNGANGSDALSRAIWAEYQNYKPQYVLDLHEGYDYNVQNKNSVGQTIIYHPSGQMQSFANKLTSELNKGLPASKRFNVLRNPVGGSLARAAGLHGSEAAIFETCTKDPINTRVQYQIKAVEMFFDHAGMKRQ
;
A
#
# COMPACT_ATOMS: atom_id res chain seq x y z
N MET A 1 39.69 -77.79 1.95
CA MET A 1 39.30 -78.20 3.31
C MET A 1 38.10 -77.38 3.73
N THR A 2 37.02 -78.09 4.10
CA THR A 2 35.86 -77.66 4.91
C THR A 2 35.16 -76.34 4.56
N ARG A 3 34.00 -76.38 3.87
CA ARG A 3 32.64 -76.53 4.46
C ARG A 3 32.34 -75.40 5.46
N LYS A 4 31.35 -74.54 5.26
CA LYS A 4 29.90 -74.85 5.22
C LYS A 4 29.14 -73.53 4.92
N LEU A 5 28.20 -73.54 3.97
CA LEU A 5 26.73 -73.54 4.20
C LEU A 5 26.22 -72.14 4.63
N THR A 6 25.14 -71.55 4.13
CA THR A 6 23.88 -72.13 3.64
C THR A 6 22.98 -71.00 3.11
N ILE A 7 22.27 -71.27 2.00
CA ILE A 7 20.80 -71.12 1.79
C ILE A 7 20.19 -69.72 2.04
N ALA A 8 19.84 -68.96 1.00
CA ALA A 8 18.59 -69.01 0.20
C ALA A 8 17.42 -68.21 0.81
N ALA A 9 16.76 -67.40 -0.01
CA ALA A 9 15.33 -67.53 -0.33
C ALA A 9 14.83 -66.30 -1.10
N MET A 10 14.21 -66.55 -2.25
CA MET A 10 13.21 -65.66 -2.85
C MET A 10 12.02 -65.51 -1.89
N ALA A 11 11.45 -64.31 -1.78
CA ALA A 11 10.00 -64.12 -1.84
C ALA A 11 9.63 -62.64 -1.99
N VAL A 12 8.77 -62.40 -2.97
CA VAL A 12 7.97 -61.20 -3.20
C VAL A 12 7.00 -60.99 -2.03
N PHE A 13 6.88 -59.76 -1.50
CA PHE A 13 5.60 -59.02 -1.39
C PHE A 13 5.73 -57.68 -0.63
N LEU A 14 4.83 -56.77 -1.02
CA LEU A 14 4.13 -55.77 -0.21
C LEU A 14 4.64 -54.32 -0.18
N LEU A 15 3.68 -53.44 -0.46
CA LEU A 15 3.71 -51.99 -0.39
C LEU A 15 4.28 -51.47 0.95
N LEU A 16 5.06 -50.40 0.86
CA LEU A 16 4.99 -49.33 1.85
C LEU A 16 4.99 -47.98 1.12
N ALA A 17 3.84 -47.32 1.14
CA ALA A 17 3.75 -45.88 0.90
C ALA A 17 4.54 -45.18 2.02
N MET A 18 5.81 -44.86 1.77
CA MET A 18 6.53 -43.92 2.61
C MET A 18 6.10 -42.51 2.21
N SER A 19 5.19 -41.98 3.01
CA SER A 19 5.01 -40.55 3.21
C SER A 19 6.38 -39.91 3.44
N ILE A 20 6.92 -39.26 2.41
CA ILE A 20 7.91 -38.21 2.63
C ILE A 20 7.12 -37.06 3.21
N SER A 21 7.03 -37.05 4.54
CA SER A 21 6.78 -35.84 5.29
C SER A 21 7.90 -34.87 4.93
N MET A 22 7.64 -34.00 3.94
CA MET A 22 8.39 -32.76 3.81
C MET A 22 8.07 -31.96 5.07
N VAL A 23 8.94 -32.11 6.07
CA VAL A 23 9.07 -31.16 7.14
C VAL A 23 9.46 -29.87 6.45
N PHE A 24 8.49 -29.01 6.17
CA PHE A 24 8.78 -27.60 6.02
C PHE A 24 9.30 -27.16 7.38
N ALA A 25 10.62 -27.18 7.54
CA ALA A 25 11.26 -26.36 8.54
C ALA A 25 10.75 -24.94 8.24
N THR A 26 9.86 -24.46 9.10
CA THR A 26 9.46 -23.06 9.13
C THR A 26 10.73 -22.28 9.41
N SER A 27 11.42 -21.84 8.37
CA SER A 27 12.50 -20.88 8.56
C SER A 27 11.83 -19.60 9.05
N GLU A 28 12.13 -19.24 10.29
CA GLU A 28 11.84 -17.93 10.85
C GLU A 28 12.40 -16.88 9.89
N VAL A 29 11.54 -16.22 9.12
CA VAL A 29 11.97 -15.10 8.27
C VAL A 29 12.04 -13.86 9.16
N SER A 30 13.19 -13.68 9.79
CA SER A 30 13.62 -12.37 10.26
C SER A 30 15.13 -12.29 10.11
N THR A 31 15.61 -11.62 9.07
CA THR A 31 17.06 -11.41 8.89
C THR A 31 17.44 -9.96 8.58
N GLY A 32 16.88 -8.98 9.30
CA GLY A 32 17.47 -7.64 9.42
C GLY A 32 17.19 -6.64 8.28
N LEU A 33 17.64 -5.41 8.46
CA LEU A 33 17.56 -4.35 7.44
C LEU A 33 18.97 -4.04 6.91
N ALA A 34 19.05 -3.46 5.73
CA ALA A 34 20.30 -2.90 5.22
C ALA A 34 20.05 -1.56 4.53
N MET A 35 21.02 -0.65 4.57
CA MET A 35 20.94 0.63 3.88
C MET A 35 21.99 0.72 2.79
N VAL A 36 21.62 1.25 1.63
CA VAL A 36 22.55 1.52 0.55
C VAL A 36 23.35 2.81 0.83
N GLU A 37 24.64 2.69 1.07
CA GLU A 37 25.58 3.80 1.33
C GLU A 37 26.08 4.46 0.04
N ARG A 38 26.21 3.68 -1.02
CA ARG A 38 26.54 4.10 -2.38
C ARG A 38 25.75 3.25 -3.35
N GLY A 39 25.28 3.85 -4.45
CA GLY A 39 24.42 3.18 -5.42
C GLY A 39 24.92 1.77 -5.76
N ALA A 40 24.07 0.77 -5.57
CA ALA A 40 24.42 -0.64 -5.62
C ALA A 40 23.45 -1.40 -6.52
N TYR A 41 23.96 -2.28 -7.38
CA TYR A 41 23.11 -3.04 -8.29
C TYR A 41 22.54 -4.28 -7.60
N LEU A 42 21.20 -4.40 -7.62
CA LEU A 42 20.46 -5.62 -7.34
C LEU A 42 20.62 -6.61 -8.51
N ARG A 43 20.78 -7.90 -8.22
CA ARG A 43 21.09 -8.94 -9.22
C ARG A 43 20.25 -10.19 -9.07
N THR A 44 20.16 -10.97 -10.15
CA THR A 44 19.40 -12.22 -10.19
C THR A 44 20.04 -13.37 -9.42
N GLU A 45 21.36 -13.37 -9.24
CA GLU A 45 22.13 -14.40 -8.55
C GLU A 45 23.24 -13.76 -7.66
N PRO A 46 23.72 -14.45 -6.61
CA PRO A 46 24.72 -13.93 -5.66
C PRO A 46 26.16 -13.98 -6.23
N LYS A 47 26.37 -13.35 -7.39
CA LYS A 47 27.67 -13.28 -8.08
C LYS A 47 27.80 -12.01 -8.92
N LEU A 48 29.05 -11.53 -9.10
CA LEU A 48 29.33 -10.21 -9.69
C LEU A 48 28.91 -10.07 -11.16
N ASN A 49 28.94 -11.16 -11.93
CA ASN A 49 28.58 -11.17 -13.35
C ASN A 49 27.09 -11.52 -13.61
N ALA A 50 26.28 -11.71 -12.57
CA ALA A 50 24.85 -11.95 -12.74
C ALA A 50 24.11 -10.74 -13.32
N THR A 51 23.00 -11.00 -14.01
CA THR A 51 22.13 -9.99 -14.61
C THR A 51 21.71 -8.96 -13.58
N ARG A 52 21.86 -7.68 -13.93
CA ARG A 52 21.46 -6.55 -13.08
C ARG A 52 19.96 -6.32 -13.21
N ILE A 53 19.25 -6.34 -12.08
CA ILE A 53 17.80 -6.10 -11.99
C ILE A 53 17.52 -4.60 -11.89
N GLN A 54 18.23 -3.90 -10.99
CA GLN A 54 17.98 -2.49 -10.66
C GLN A 54 19.24 -1.86 -10.04
N LEU A 55 19.52 -0.59 -10.35
CA LEU A 55 20.40 0.22 -9.51
C LEU A 55 19.59 0.73 -8.31
N VAL A 56 19.96 0.28 -7.12
CA VAL A 56 19.38 0.77 -5.88
C VAL A 56 20.14 2.05 -5.47
N PRO A 57 19.47 3.20 -5.36
CA PRO A 57 20.11 4.47 -5.04
C PRO A 57 20.61 4.50 -3.58
N LYS A 58 21.58 5.38 -3.32
CA LYS A 58 22.02 5.70 -1.95
C LYS A 58 20.84 6.13 -1.09
N GLY A 59 20.74 5.58 0.11
CA GLY A 59 19.73 5.90 1.11
C GLY A 59 18.44 5.08 1.00
N GLU A 60 18.34 4.13 0.06
CA GLU A 60 17.25 3.16 0.08
C GLU A 60 17.51 2.11 1.17
N THR A 61 16.48 1.80 1.95
CA THR A 61 16.49 0.74 2.94
C THR A 61 15.95 -0.55 2.32
N LEU A 62 16.61 -1.65 2.64
CA LEU A 62 16.38 -2.97 2.10
C LEU A 62 15.96 -3.90 3.22
N VAL A 63 14.94 -4.72 2.98
CA VAL A 63 14.63 -5.86 3.86
C VAL A 63 15.59 -6.98 3.47
N VAL A 64 16.43 -7.42 4.40
CA VAL A 64 17.30 -8.57 4.16
C VAL A 64 16.48 -9.83 4.42
N LEU A 65 16.48 -10.73 3.42
CA LEU A 65 15.71 -11.97 3.43
C LEU A 65 16.59 -13.16 3.78
N GLU A 66 17.84 -13.16 3.31
CA GLU A 66 18.75 -14.30 3.44
C GLU A 66 20.21 -13.84 3.22
N GLN A 67 21.15 -14.37 4.01
CA GLN A 67 22.59 -14.26 3.69
C GLN A 67 22.98 -15.38 2.73
N ALA A 68 23.29 -15.04 1.48
CA ALA A 68 23.58 -16.03 0.44
C ALA A 68 25.03 -16.54 0.52
N ASN A 69 25.98 -15.64 0.81
CA ASN A 69 27.38 -15.95 1.12
C ASN A 69 28.07 -14.69 1.70
N GLN A 70 29.38 -14.79 2.00
CA GLN A 70 30.16 -13.68 2.60
C GLN A 70 30.15 -12.36 1.79
N TYR A 71 29.82 -12.39 0.49
CA TYR A 71 29.84 -11.22 -0.40
C TYR A 71 28.45 -10.74 -0.84
N TRP A 72 27.40 -11.55 -0.62
CA TRP A 72 26.07 -11.32 -1.18
C TRP A 72 24.97 -11.67 -0.20
N GLN A 73 23.98 -10.79 -0.11
CA GLN A 73 22.75 -10.98 0.65
C GLN A 73 21.54 -10.80 -0.26
N LYS A 74 20.51 -11.62 -0.03
CA LYS A 74 19.22 -11.52 -0.69
C LYS A 74 18.38 -10.49 0.03
N VAL A 75 17.79 -9.59 -0.74
CA VAL A 75 17.06 -8.44 -0.21
C VAL A 75 15.77 -8.19 -0.98
N GLN A 76 14.84 -7.50 -0.34
CA GLN A 76 13.69 -6.86 -0.96
C GLN A 76 13.85 -5.33 -0.86
N THR A 77 13.73 -4.66 -2.00
CA THR A 77 13.73 -3.19 -2.12
C THR A 77 12.38 -2.59 -1.69
N GLN A 78 12.32 -1.27 -1.49
CA GLN A 78 11.05 -0.60 -1.10
C GLN A 78 9.96 -0.70 -2.18
N ASN A 79 10.35 -0.87 -3.44
CA ASN A 79 9.43 -1.13 -4.55
C ASN A 79 9.07 -2.62 -4.70
N GLY A 80 9.44 -3.47 -3.74
CA GLY A 80 9.06 -4.88 -3.66
C GLY A 80 9.90 -5.84 -4.50
N ARG A 81 10.94 -5.37 -5.22
CA ARG A 81 11.81 -6.25 -6.02
C ARG A 81 12.73 -7.06 -5.12
N ILE A 82 12.86 -8.34 -5.44
CA ILE A 82 13.74 -9.26 -4.73
C ILE A 82 14.95 -9.57 -5.60
N GLY A 83 16.14 -9.59 -4.99
CA GLY A 83 17.37 -10.01 -5.65
C GLY A 83 18.55 -10.01 -4.69
N TYR A 84 19.74 -10.21 -5.22
CA TYR A 84 20.98 -10.24 -4.45
C TYR A 84 21.73 -8.92 -4.58
N ILE A 85 22.20 -8.40 -3.46
CA ILE A 85 23.00 -7.17 -3.38
C ILE A 85 24.30 -7.45 -2.61
N THR A 86 25.33 -6.65 -2.86
CA THR A 86 26.63 -6.82 -2.20
C THR A 86 26.54 -6.56 -0.69
N THR A 87 27.30 -7.30 0.12
CA THR A 87 27.51 -7.04 1.56
C THR A 87 28.67 -6.07 1.83
N ASN A 88 29.33 -5.55 0.80
CA ASN A 88 30.47 -4.65 0.97
C ASN A 88 30.00 -3.34 1.66
N PRO A 89 30.59 -2.97 2.82
CA PRO A 89 30.16 -1.83 3.62
C PRO A 89 30.31 -0.47 2.92
N THR A 90 31.12 -0.41 1.85
CA THR A 90 31.22 0.79 0.99
C THR A 90 29.90 1.10 0.27
N TYR A 91 29.11 0.05 -0.02
CA TYR A 91 27.89 0.14 -0.82
C TYR A 91 26.65 -0.15 -0.01
N VAL A 92 26.72 -1.08 0.94
CA VAL A 92 25.57 -1.51 1.73
C VAL A 92 26.01 -1.73 3.18
N LYS A 93 25.40 -0.99 4.10
CA LYS A 93 25.61 -1.13 5.54
C LYS A 93 24.48 -1.98 6.12
N SER A 94 24.82 -3.04 6.84
CA SER A 94 23.84 -3.80 7.62
C SER A 94 23.31 -2.93 8.76
N ILE A 95 22.01 -2.99 8.97
CA ILE A 95 21.33 -2.36 10.09
C ILE A 95 21.04 -3.48 11.10
N PRO A 96 21.50 -3.36 12.36
CA PRO A 96 21.26 -4.36 13.39
C PRO A 96 19.77 -4.72 13.53
N SER A 97 19.50 -6.01 13.72
CA SER A 97 18.16 -6.64 13.63
C SER A 97 17.26 -6.46 14.86
N ASN A 98 17.50 -5.49 15.74
CA ASN A 98 16.76 -5.38 17.01
C ASN A 98 15.37 -4.71 16.91
N VAL A 99 14.83 -4.52 15.71
CA VAL A 99 13.50 -3.88 15.51
C VAL A 99 12.34 -4.65 16.14
N ASN A 100 12.51 -5.97 16.36
CA ASN A 100 11.54 -6.83 17.04
C ASN A 100 11.88 -7.05 18.53
N ALA A 101 13.06 -6.62 19.00
CA ALA A 101 13.37 -6.61 20.43
C ALA A 101 12.61 -5.45 21.11
N THR A 102 12.52 -5.44 22.44
CA THR A 102 11.97 -4.28 23.16
C THR A 102 12.87 -3.06 22.92
N LEU A 103 12.32 -2.00 22.31
CA LEU A 103 12.95 -0.69 22.20
C LEU A 103 13.24 -0.19 23.62
N GLN A 104 14.52 -0.07 23.95
CA GLN A 104 14.99 0.58 25.17
C GLN A 104 15.69 1.86 24.75
N LEU A 105 15.06 3.01 25.03
CA LEU A 105 15.68 4.31 24.80
C LEU A 105 16.26 4.81 26.12
N GLU A 106 17.57 5.09 26.13
CA GLU A 106 18.29 5.71 27.26
C GLU A 106 17.91 7.18 27.46
N ARG A 107 17.20 7.78 26.49
CA ARG A 107 16.77 9.17 26.50
C ARG A 107 15.50 9.35 25.67
N SER A 108 14.73 10.41 25.94
CA SER A 108 13.65 10.83 25.04
C SER A 108 14.22 11.45 23.77
N LEU A 109 13.62 11.13 22.62
CA LEU A 109 14.06 11.65 21.31
C LEU A 109 13.11 12.72 20.80
N LYS A 110 13.64 13.81 20.26
CA LYS A 110 12.90 14.94 19.70
C LYS A 110 13.61 15.51 18.49
N ARG A 111 12.94 16.45 17.81
CA ARG A 111 13.50 17.12 16.63
C ARG A 111 14.88 17.73 16.92
N GLY A 112 15.84 17.44 16.05
CA GLY A 112 17.23 17.86 16.15
C GLY A 112 18.16 16.80 16.73
N ASP A 113 17.62 15.75 17.37
CA ASP A 113 18.41 14.62 17.83
C ASP A 113 18.97 13.81 16.67
N ARG A 114 20.10 13.16 16.92
CA ARG A 114 20.76 12.26 15.98
C ARG A 114 21.28 11.02 16.68
N GLY A 115 21.35 9.90 15.97
CA GLY A 115 21.97 8.67 16.48
C GLY A 115 21.27 7.39 16.04
N ASP A 116 21.84 6.27 16.46
CA ASP A 116 21.31 4.94 16.16
C ASP A 116 19.95 4.68 16.85
N ASP A 117 19.69 5.36 17.97
CA ASP A 117 18.39 5.38 18.65
C ASP A 117 17.29 6.04 17.79
N VAL A 118 17.63 7.10 17.06
CA VAL A 118 16.76 7.74 16.07
C VAL A 118 16.55 6.85 14.84
N VAL A 119 17.57 6.12 14.40
CA VAL A 119 17.44 5.11 13.34
C VAL A 119 16.40 4.07 13.74
N GLU A 120 16.49 3.53 14.95
CA GLU A 120 15.54 2.54 15.47
C GLU A 120 14.11 3.10 15.58
N VAL A 121 14.03 4.35 16.07
CA VAL A 121 12.98 5.35 15.86
C VAL A 121 12.19 5.20 14.55
N GLN A 122 12.87 5.69 13.53
CA GLN A 122 12.44 5.81 12.15
C GLN A 122 12.05 4.44 11.57
N MET A 123 12.78 3.38 11.90
CA MET A 123 12.49 2.02 11.42
C MET A 123 11.17 1.48 11.95
N ARG A 124 10.93 1.61 13.26
CA ARG A 124 9.70 1.12 13.89
C ARG A 124 8.48 1.87 13.38
N LEU A 125 8.59 3.19 13.28
CA LEU A 125 7.55 4.01 12.67
C LEU A 125 7.34 3.65 11.20
N SER A 126 8.40 3.30 10.46
CA SER A 126 8.29 2.90 9.05
C SER A 126 7.59 1.55 8.91
N LYS A 127 7.98 0.57 9.73
CA LYS A 127 7.33 -0.76 9.79
C LYS A 127 5.85 -0.66 10.13
N LEU A 128 5.48 0.27 11.01
CA LEU A 128 4.09 0.54 11.39
C LEU A 128 3.36 1.48 10.40
N GLY A 129 4.00 1.89 9.30
CA GLY A 129 3.38 2.71 8.26
C GLY A 129 3.33 4.22 8.53
N PHE A 130 3.91 4.70 9.64
CA PHE A 130 3.92 6.10 10.03
C PHE A 130 5.10 6.90 9.47
N TYR A 131 6.19 6.25 9.05
CA TYR A 131 7.39 6.91 8.53
C TYR A 131 7.79 6.44 7.13
N SER A 132 7.81 7.37 6.18
CA SER A 132 8.25 7.16 4.78
C SER A 132 9.49 7.98 4.41
N GLY A 133 10.17 8.56 5.41
CA GLY A 133 11.41 9.31 5.24
C GLY A 133 12.63 8.39 5.17
N ARG A 134 13.82 8.99 5.00
CA ARG A 134 15.08 8.24 5.04
C ARG A 134 15.34 7.78 6.47
N VAL A 135 15.73 6.53 6.65
CA VAL A 135 16.21 6.03 7.95
C VAL A 135 17.68 6.41 8.05
N ASP A 136 17.96 7.66 8.37
CA ASP A 136 19.30 8.26 8.37
C ASP A 136 19.81 8.62 9.76
N GLY A 137 19.03 8.34 10.80
CA GLY A 137 19.39 8.66 12.18
C GLY A 137 19.29 10.15 12.50
N ASP A 138 18.75 10.97 11.59
CA ASP A 138 18.44 12.37 11.84
C ASP A 138 16.98 12.52 12.25
N PHE A 139 16.73 13.00 13.47
CA PHE A 139 15.37 13.30 13.93
C PHE A 139 14.93 14.64 13.35
N GLY A 140 14.73 14.64 12.04
CA GLY A 140 14.35 15.80 11.26
C GLY A 140 12.85 16.06 11.29
N PRO A 141 12.38 17.05 10.51
CA PRO A 141 10.95 17.36 10.40
C PRO A 141 10.08 16.17 9.98
N MET A 142 10.63 15.23 9.19
CA MET A 142 9.89 14.03 8.76
C MET A 142 9.69 13.04 9.93
N THR A 143 10.73 12.80 10.74
CA THR A 143 10.62 11.91 11.91
C THR A 143 9.69 12.50 12.95
N HIS A 144 9.79 13.81 13.19
CA HIS A 144 8.88 14.53 14.08
C HIS A 144 7.41 14.36 13.70
N ARG A 145 7.07 14.57 12.42
CA ARG A 145 5.68 14.42 11.95
C ARG A 145 5.19 12.98 12.01
N ALA A 146 6.07 12.00 11.72
CA ALA A 146 5.72 10.60 11.87
C ALA A 146 5.41 10.23 13.33
N VAL A 147 6.15 10.80 14.28
CA VAL A 147 5.87 10.66 15.72
C VAL A 147 4.55 11.32 16.10
N GLU A 148 4.26 12.53 15.63
CA GLU A 148 2.97 13.20 15.88
C GLU A 148 1.79 12.41 15.31
N SER A 149 1.92 11.86 14.10
CA SER A 149 0.90 11.01 13.47
C SER A 149 0.69 9.71 14.26
N PHE A 150 1.77 9.04 14.66
CA PHE A 150 1.73 7.85 15.49
C PHE A 150 1.06 8.11 16.84
N GLN A 151 1.45 9.19 17.51
CA GLN A 151 0.86 9.59 18.79
C GLN A 151 -0.64 9.86 18.65
N ARG A 152 -1.06 10.56 17.59
CA ARG A 152 -2.46 10.87 17.31
C ARG A 152 -3.30 9.61 17.09
N GLU A 153 -2.81 8.70 16.24
CA GLU A 153 -3.49 7.45 15.92
C GLU A 153 -3.70 6.58 17.17
N HIS A 154 -2.71 6.56 18.07
CA HIS A 154 -2.75 5.74 19.28
C HIS A 154 -3.19 6.49 20.53
N ARG A 155 -3.82 7.67 20.38
CA ARG A 155 -4.40 8.47 21.46
C ARG A 155 -3.40 8.81 22.58
N LEU A 156 -2.15 9.05 22.21
CA LEU A 156 -1.09 9.54 23.10
C LEU A 156 -1.08 11.08 23.11
N VAL A 157 -0.30 11.65 24.03
CA VAL A 157 0.02 13.09 23.97
C VAL A 157 0.77 13.37 22.67
N VAL A 158 0.26 14.31 21.87
CA VAL A 158 0.83 14.68 20.56
C VAL A 158 1.83 15.82 20.75
N ASP A 159 3.02 15.49 21.23
CA ASP A 159 4.11 16.43 21.48
C ASP A 159 5.30 16.27 20.50
N GLY A 160 5.24 15.28 19.61
CA GLY A 160 6.31 14.99 18.64
C GLY A 160 7.59 14.43 19.27
N VAL A 161 7.54 14.05 20.55
CA VAL A 161 8.65 13.49 21.33
C VAL A 161 8.44 12.00 21.54
N VAL A 162 9.48 11.21 21.24
CA VAL A 162 9.51 9.79 21.56
C VAL A 162 9.94 9.63 23.01
N GLY A 163 8.98 9.83 23.92
CA GLY A 163 9.13 9.57 25.36
C GLY A 163 8.65 8.18 25.77
N PRO A 164 8.64 7.86 27.08
CA PRO A 164 8.32 6.52 27.59
C PRO A 164 6.98 5.95 27.12
N GLN A 165 5.96 6.81 26.98
CA GLN A 165 4.63 6.39 26.50
C GLN A 165 4.64 5.98 25.03
N THR A 166 5.31 6.76 24.18
CA THR A 166 5.48 6.47 22.75
C THR A 166 6.33 5.22 22.56
N THR A 167 7.44 5.09 23.29
CA THR A 167 8.30 3.89 23.29
C THR A 167 7.53 2.63 23.68
N ARG A 168 6.76 2.68 24.76
CA ARG A 168 5.93 1.55 25.21
C ARG A 168 4.93 1.12 24.13
N LYS A 169 4.26 2.09 23.48
CA LYS A 169 3.28 1.78 22.44
C LYS A 169 3.92 1.21 21.17
N LEU A 170 5.08 1.74 20.76
CA LEU A 170 5.88 1.17 19.67
C LEU A 170 6.24 -0.28 19.96
N ASN A 171 6.65 -0.59 21.21
CA ASN A 171 6.97 -1.96 21.63
C ASN A 171 5.75 -2.88 21.63
N GLU A 172 4.62 -2.45 22.19
CA GLU A 172 3.38 -3.23 22.22
C GLU A 172 2.93 -3.66 20.82
N LEU A 173 2.91 -2.73 19.87
CA LEU A 173 2.45 -2.98 18.50
C LEU A 173 3.41 -3.88 17.71
N LEU A 174 4.70 -3.88 18.06
CA LEU A 174 5.71 -4.69 17.41
C LEU A 174 5.95 -6.05 18.10
N ALA A 175 5.54 -6.19 19.36
CA ALA A 175 5.53 -7.46 20.08
C ALA A 175 4.31 -8.33 19.75
N GLY A 176 3.18 -7.72 19.36
CA GLY A 176 1.96 -8.43 18.97
C GLY A 176 2.11 -9.36 17.75
N ASP A 177 3.15 -9.16 16.92
CA ASP A 177 3.50 -10.03 15.79
C ASP A 177 4.19 -11.33 16.23
N ALA A 178 4.73 -11.41 17.46
CA ALA A 178 5.53 -12.55 17.93
C ALA A 178 4.74 -13.55 18.82
N GLN A 179 3.48 -13.25 19.15
CA GLN A 179 2.74 -14.01 20.16
C GLN A 179 1.34 -14.49 19.71
N SER A 180 1.12 -14.59 18.39
CA SER A 180 -0.07 -15.24 17.82
C SER A 180 0.26 -16.63 17.27
N THR A 181 0.93 -17.46 18.07
CA THR A 181 0.98 -18.92 17.87
C THR A 181 0.87 -19.62 19.23
N VAL A 182 -0.15 -20.49 19.33
CA VAL A 182 -0.39 -21.49 20.38
C VAL A 182 -0.97 -20.97 21.71
N THR A 183 -2.29 -21.11 21.87
CA THR A 183 -2.87 -21.98 22.93
C THR A 183 -4.25 -22.45 22.46
N THR A 184 -4.26 -23.63 21.86
CA THR A 184 -5.44 -24.48 21.77
C THR A 184 -5.49 -25.30 23.05
N THR A 185 -6.52 -25.14 23.87
CA THR A 185 -6.89 -26.16 24.86
C THR A 185 -8.37 -26.46 24.71
N ALA A 186 -8.63 -27.75 24.49
CA ALA A 186 -9.92 -28.36 24.25
C ALA A 186 -10.85 -28.31 25.50
N PRO A 187 -12.17 -28.46 25.32
CA PRO A 187 -13.17 -28.21 26.34
C PRO A 187 -13.47 -29.43 27.23
N ALA A 188 -13.77 -29.19 28.52
CA ALA A 188 -14.23 -30.20 29.47
C ALA A 188 -15.78 -30.16 29.63
N THR A 189 -16.40 -31.23 29.13
CA THR A 189 -17.57 -32.00 29.62
C THR A 189 -18.60 -31.41 30.62
N ALA A 190 -19.86 -31.30 30.11
CA ALA A 190 -21.16 -31.81 30.61
C ALA A 190 -21.84 -31.23 31.89
N PRO A 191 -23.19 -31.33 32.08
CA PRO A 191 -24.16 -32.18 31.35
C PRO A 191 -25.47 -31.51 30.87
N ALA A 192 -26.19 -32.29 30.04
CA ALA A 192 -27.52 -32.06 29.49
C ALA A 192 -28.65 -32.15 30.54
N PRO A 193 -29.89 -31.79 30.15
CA PRO A 193 -30.90 -32.84 30.06
C PRO A 193 -31.69 -32.87 28.74
N ALA A 194 -32.21 -34.06 28.46
CA ALA A 194 -33.07 -34.50 27.36
C ALA A 194 -34.48 -33.84 27.43
N ASN A 195 -35.42 -33.93 26.46
CA ASN A 195 -35.58 -34.79 25.29
C ASN A 195 -36.71 -34.23 24.38
N ASN A 196 -36.76 -34.76 23.14
CA ASN A 196 -37.91 -34.93 22.23
C ASN A 196 -38.43 -33.78 21.35
N GLY A 197 -38.24 -33.96 20.04
CA GLY A 197 -39.39 -34.16 19.14
C GLY A 197 -39.58 -33.19 17.97
N THR A 198 -39.34 -33.73 16.76
CA THR A 198 -40.12 -33.49 15.53
C THR A 198 -39.86 -32.20 14.72
N ALA A 199 -39.38 -32.38 13.48
CA ALA A 199 -39.51 -31.39 12.40
C ALA A 199 -40.96 -31.39 11.88
N PRO A 200 -41.52 -30.24 11.45
CA PRO A 200 -41.40 -29.91 10.01
C PRO A 200 -41.36 -28.39 9.67
N THR A 201 -40.80 -28.12 8.49
CA THR A 201 -41.15 -27.14 7.44
C THR A 201 -41.83 -25.78 7.75
N SER A 202 -41.23 -24.73 7.17
CA SER A 202 -41.78 -23.45 6.66
C SER A 202 -41.67 -22.16 7.51
N THR A 203 -41.07 -21.16 6.84
CA THR A 203 -41.40 -19.71 6.83
C THR A 203 -41.56 -18.97 8.16
N GLY A 204 -40.54 -18.19 8.52
CA GLY A 204 -40.61 -17.13 9.51
C GLY A 204 -39.45 -16.16 9.33
N THR A 205 -39.77 -14.90 9.08
CA THR A 205 -38.89 -13.75 9.01
C THR A 205 -38.06 -13.63 10.29
N GLU A 206 -36.73 -13.62 10.18
CA GLU A 206 -35.87 -13.28 11.31
C GLU A 206 -34.78 -12.29 10.87
N ALA A 207 -34.79 -11.14 11.52
CA ALA A 207 -33.86 -10.04 11.30
C ALA A 207 -32.48 -10.39 11.87
N THR A 208 -31.48 -10.39 10.97
CA THR A 208 -30.04 -10.08 11.07
C THR A 208 -29.21 -10.55 12.29
N PRO A 209 -27.94 -10.86 12.04
CA PRO A 209 -26.90 -10.13 12.77
C PRO A 209 -25.80 -9.54 11.85
N THR A 210 -25.69 -8.21 11.90
CA THR A 210 -24.46 -7.40 11.79
C THR A 210 -23.42 -7.79 10.73
N GLY A 211 -23.54 -7.20 9.55
CA GLY A 211 -22.59 -7.33 8.45
C GLY A 211 -21.20 -6.78 8.81
N GLN A 212 -20.17 -7.57 8.55
CA GLN A 212 -18.77 -7.18 8.71
C GLN A 212 -18.33 -6.43 7.43
N ALA A 213 -17.51 -5.39 7.58
CA ALA A 213 -16.90 -4.73 6.44
C ALA A 213 -16.06 -5.74 5.65
N SER A 214 -16.19 -5.77 4.33
CA SER A 214 -15.51 -6.74 3.48
C SER A 214 -14.57 -6.06 2.49
N VAL A 215 -13.44 -6.72 2.21
CA VAL A 215 -12.47 -6.30 1.20
C VAL A 215 -12.39 -7.40 0.16
N THR A 216 -12.64 -7.06 -1.11
CA THR A 216 -12.50 -7.98 -2.24
C THR A 216 -11.45 -7.44 -3.20
N THR A 217 -10.46 -8.26 -3.55
CA THR A 217 -9.46 -7.93 -4.57
C THR A 217 -9.86 -8.54 -5.91
N LYS A 218 -9.88 -7.72 -6.96
CA LYS A 218 -10.03 -8.16 -8.36
C LYS A 218 -8.75 -7.90 -9.14
N THR A 219 -8.33 -8.86 -9.95
CA THR A 219 -7.24 -8.67 -10.91
C THR A 219 -7.80 -8.31 -12.28
N LEU A 220 -7.53 -7.10 -12.74
CA LEU A 220 -7.90 -6.64 -14.08
C LEU A 220 -6.86 -7.14 -15.09
N GLY A 221 -7.32 -7.77 -16.17
CA GLY A 221 -6.42 -8.30 -17.20
C GLY A 221 -5.55 -9.46 -16.71
N LYS A 222 -6.07 -10.32 -15.81
CA LYS A 222 -5.34 -11.47 -15.25
C LYS A 222 -4.57 -12.26 -16.32
N GLY A 223 -3.26 -12.44 -16.11
CA GLY A 223 -2.39 -13.20 -17.02
C GLY A 223 -1.90 -12.40 -18.22
N THR A 224 -2.20 -11.10 -18.31
CA THR A 224 -1.64 -10.20 -19.31
C THR A 224 -0.45 -9.43 -18.75
N SER A 225 0.40 -8.87 -19.63
CA SER A 225 1.56 -8.07 -19.23
C SER A 225 1.20 -6.76 -18.52
N TRP A 226 -0.06 -6.32 -18.61
CA TRP A 226 -0.56 -5.07 -18.05
C TRP A 226 -1.47 -5.26 -16.85
N GLU A 227 -1.55 -6.48 -16.31
CA GLU A 227 -2.43 -6.79 -15.19
C GLU A 227 -2.26 -5.81 -14.01
N THR A 228 -3.37 -5.42 -13.41
CA THR A 228 -3.39 -4.55 -12.23
C THR A 228 -4.48 -4.97 -11.26
N GLU A 229 -4.37 -4.52 -10.02
CA GLU A 229 -5.29 -4.87 -8.94
C GLU A 229 -6.27 -3.73 -8.67
N MET A 230 -7.51 -4.13 -8.41
CA MET A 230 -8.56 -3.27 -7.90
C MET A 230 -9.06 -3.83 -6.57
N TYR A 231 -9.28 -2.95 -5.62
CA TYR A 231 -9.78 -3.28 -4.29
C TYR A 231 -11.19 -2.71 -4.17
N VAL A 232 -12.12 -3.53 -3.68
CA VAL A 232 -13.51 -3.14 -3.41
C VAL A 232 -13.74 -3.34 -1.92
N ILE A 233 -13.89 -2.23 -1.20
CA ILE A 233 -14.03 -2.17 0.24
C ILE A 233 -15.48 -1.77 0.51
N LYS A 234 -16.26 -2.67 1.12
CA LYS A 234 -17.68 -2.42 1.43
C LYS A 234 -17.86 -2.15 2.92
N GLY A 235 -18.50 -1.02 3.22
CA GLY A 235 -18.90 -0.66 4.58
C GLY A 235 -20.05 -1.54 5.09
N VAL A 236 -20.29 -1.46 6.39
CA VAL A 236 -21.37 -2.21 7.04
C VAL A 236 -22.74 -1.58 6.80
N LYS A 237 -22.78 -0.26 6.56
CA LYS A 237 -23.98 0.50 6.24
C LYS A 237 -24.05 0.80 4.74
N GLU A 238 -25.26 0.91 4.23
CA GLU A 238 -25.50 1.41 2.87
C GLU A 238 -25.01 2.86 2.73
N GLY A 239 -24.59 3.23 1.52
CA GLY A 239 -24.01 4.53 1.23
C GLY A 239 -23.55 4.63 -0.22
N PRO A 240 -22.91 5.75 -0.59
CA PRO A 240 -22.48 5.96 -1.97
C PRO A 240 -21.29 5.07 -2.35
N THR A 241 -21.04 5.00 -3.65
CA THR A 241 -19.86 4.36 -4.22
C THR A 241 -18.86 5.43 -4.65
N VAL A 242 -17.66 5.37 -4.09
CA VAL A 242 -16.52 6.25 -4.40
C VAL A 242 -15.43 5.43 -5.08
N MET A 243 -14.91 5.94 -6.20
CA MET A 243 -13.78 5.34 -6.91
C MET A 243 -12.56 6.26 -6.86
N ILE A 244 -11.44 5.72 -6.37
CA ILE A 244 -10.15 6.41 -6.28
C ILE A 244 -9.15 5.69 -7.18
N VAL A 245 -8.53 6.41 -8.10
CA VAL A 245 -7.55 5.84 -9.02
C VAL A 245 -6.22 6.57 -8.89
N GLY A 246 -5.16 5.79 -8.70
CA GLY A 246 -3.78 6.26 -8.70
C GLY A 246 -2.99 5.63 -9.84
N GLY A 247 -1.94 6.34 -10.27
CA GLY A 247 -0.96 5.78 -11.20
C GLY A 247 -1.47 5.57 -12.61
N VAL A 248 -2.39 6.43 -13.09
CA VAL A 248 -2.73 6.50 -14.52
C VAL A 248 -1.47 6.79 -15.34
N HIS A 249 -0.62 7.69 -14.84
CA HIS A 249 0.75 7.84 -15.31
C HIS A 249 1.75 7.19 -14.34
N GLY A 250 2.69 6.42 -14.88
CA GLY A 250 3.61 5.64 -14.05
C GLY A 250 4.79 6.40 -13.45
N ASN A 251 5.09 7.60 -13.95
CA ASN A 251 6.14 8.48 -13.41
C ASN A 251 5.58 9.54 -12.43
N GLU A 252 4.35 9.35 -11.95
CA GLU A 252 3.64 10.24 -11.02
C GLU A 252 3.43 9.53 -9.67
N PRO A 253 4.51 9.36 -8.87
CA PRO A 253 4.51 8.55 -7.66
C PRO A 253 3.59 8.99 -6.54
N ALA A 254 3.19 10.25 -6.46
CA ALA A 254 2.36 10.67 -5.33
C ALA A 254 0.96 10.04 -5.36
N GLY A 255 0.33 9.99 -6.54
CA GLY A 255 -1.02 9.48 -6.71
C GLY A 255 -1.13 8.00 -6.35
N PHE A 256 -0.29 7.14 -6.94
CA PHE A 256 -0.32 5.70 -6.63
C PHE A 256 0.13 5.38 -5.19
N ARG A 257 1.06 6.15 -4.61
CA ARG A 257 1.45 5.96 -3.19
C ARG A 257 0.33 6.33 -2.22
N ALA A 258 -0.45 7.37 -2.53
CA ALA A 258 -1.63 7.73 -1.75
C ALA A 258 -2.72 6.66 -1.89
N ALA A 259 -3.03 6.24 -3.12
CA ALA A 259 -4.03 5.22 -3.36
C ALA A 259 -3.68 3.86 -2.71
N ARG A 260 -2.39 3.49 -2.64
CA ARG A 260 -1.93 2.30 -1.90
C ARG A 260 -2.20 2.37 -0.39
N GLN A 261 -2.31 3.56 0.20
CA GLN A 261 -2.72 3.72 1.60
C GLN A 261 -4.24 3.72 1.74
N VAL A 262 -4.93 4.39 0.81
CA VAL A 262 -6.39 4.47 0.78
C VAL A 262 -7.04 3.08 0.63
N LYS A 263 -6.39 2.15 -0.07
CA LYS A 263 -6.88 0.76 -0.22
C LYS A 263 -6.99 0.00 1.12
N ASP A 264 -6.27 0.43 2.15
CA ASP A 264 -6.26 -0.21 3.47
C ASP A 264 -7.18 0.49 4.47
N TRP A 265 -7.93 1.50 4.02
CA TRP A 265 -8.91 2.19 4.86
C TRP A 265 -10.08 1.30 5.24
N LYS A 266 -10.50 1.41 6.49
CA LYS A 266 -11.75 0.83 6.99
C LYS A 266 -12.86 1.85 6.88
N ILE A 267 -13.99 1.46 6.29
CA ILE A 267 -15.13 2.36 6.07
C ILE A 267 -16.37 1.85 6.81
N GLU A 268 -17.20 2.77 7.27
CA GLU A 268 -18.44 2.48 7.97
C GLU A 268 -19.60 2.28 7.00
N ASN A 269 -19.69 3.10 5.94
CA ASN A 269 -20.79 3.09 4.99
C ASN A 269 -20.32 3.17 3.53
N GLY A 270 -21.18 2.70 2.62
CA GLY A 270 -20.97 2.77 1.18
C GLY A 270 -19.94 1.78 0.66
N THR A 271 -19.43 2.05 -0.55
CA THR A 271 -18.42 1.23 -1.23
C THR A 271 -17.26 2.10 -1.69
N LEU A 272 -16.04 1.73 -1.31
CA LEU A 272 -14.81 2.35 -1.79
C LEU A 272 -14.11 1.41 -2.78
N ILE A 273 -13.93 1.88 -4.01
CA ILE A 273 -13.19 1.20 -5.06
C ILE A 273 -11.85 1.89 -5.21
N VAL A 274 -10.75 1.14 -5.10
CA VAL A 274 -9.40 1.69 -5.22
C VAL A 274 -8.62 0.92 -6.28
N ILE A 275 -8.11 1.63 -7.28
CA ILE A 275 -7.13 1.10 -8.24
C ILE A 275 -5.82 1.84 -7.99
N PRO A 276 -4.92 1.31 -7.15
CA PRO A 276 -3.73 2.04 -6.74
C PRO A 276 -2.69 2.18 -7.86
N ASP A 277 -2.54 1.14 -8.67
CA ASP A 277 -1.47 1.01 -9.67
C ASP A 277 -2.05 0.88 -11.08
N ALA A 278 -2.91 1.80 -11.52
CA ALA A 278 -3.68 1.65 -12.75
C ALA A 278 -2.81 1.28 -13.96
N ASN A 279 -1.74 2.03 -14.21
CA ASN A 279 -0.71 1.70 -15.19
C ASN A 279 0.52 1.05 -14.53
N LYS A 280 0.35 -0.16 -13.98
CA LYS A 280 1.41 -0.92 -13.28
C LYS A 280 2.70 -1.06 -14.10
N VAL A 281 2.58 -1.22 -15.42
CA VAL A 281 3.74 -1.30 -16.33
C VAL A 281 4.50 0.02 -16.39
N GLY A 282 3.80 1.14 -16.53
CA GLY A 282 4.40 2.47 -16.47
C GLY A 282 5.10 2.69 -15.14
N ILE A 283 4.45 2.33 -14.03
CA ILE A 283 4.99 2.45 -12.67
C ILE A 283 6.30 1.66 -12.52
N ASN A 284 6.28 0.38 -12.91
CA ASN A 284 7.45 -0.50 -12.81
C ASN A 284 8.66 -0.03 -13.63
N ASN A 285 8.41 0.75 -14.67
CA ASN A 285 9.42 1.30 -15.57
C ASN A 285 9.71 2.79 -15.34
N ASN A 286 9.05 3.42 -14.36
CA ASN A 286 9.10 4.86 -14.12
C ASN A 286 8.86 5.68 -15.41
N ARG A 287 7.84 5.28 -16.18
CA ARG A 287 7.42 5.92 -17.43
C ARG A 287 6.00 6.43 -17.29
N ARG A 288 5.71 7.57 -17.93
CA ARG A 288 4.36 8.12 -18.02
C ARG A 288 3.38 7.11 -18.60
N ASN A 289 3.75 6.53 -19.74
CA ASN A 289 2.89 5.69 -20.55
C ASN A 289 3.25 4.20 -20.43
N SER A 290 2.27 3.34 -20.74
CA SER A 290 2.51 1.91 -20.99
C SER A 290 2.81 1.65 -22.47
N SER A 291 2.85 0.38 -22.87
CA SER A 291 2.85 -0.02 -24.28
C SER A 291 1.59 0.40 -25.06
N PHE A 292 0.51 0.75 -24.37
CA PHE A 292 -0.74 1.23 -24.99
C PHE A 292 -0.79 2.74 -25.21
N GLY A 293 0.27 3.47 -24.83
CA GLY A 293 0.29 4.93 -24.92
C GLY A 293 -0.23 5.61 -23.64
N ASP A 294 -0.81 6.80 -23.81
CA ASP A 294 -1.29 7.63 -22.71
C ASP A 294 -2.68 7.17 -22.26
N LEU A 295 -2.73 6.45 -21.12
CA LEU A 295 -3.97 5.97 -20.52
C LEU A 295 -4.94 7.11 -20.21
N ASN A 296 -4.45 8.30 -19.92
CA ASN A 296 -5.25 9.49 -19.65
C ASN A 296 -5.85 10.12 -20.93
N ARG A 297 -5.72 9.44 -22.08
CA ARG A 297 -6.39 9.76 -23.35
C ARG A 297 -7.24 8.59 -23.88
N ALA A 298 -7.28 7.50 -23.14
CA ALA A 298 -7.84 6.24 -23.62
C ALA A 298 -9.26 5.93 -23.11
N PHE A 299 -9.79 6.71 -22.18
CA PHE A 299 -11.16 6.53 -21.69
C PHE A 299 -12.22 7.11 -22.65
N PRO A 300 -13.50 6.71 -22.53
CA PRO A 300 -14.57 7.18 -23.39
C PRO A 300 -14.71 8.70 -23.46
N GLN A 301 -14.89 9.21 -24.67
CA GLN A 301 -15.06 10.65 -24.90
C GLN A 301 -16.53 11.05 -25.16
N SER A 302 -17.41 10.08 -25.30
CA SER A 302 -18.84 10.27 -25.52
C SER A 302 -19.65 9.16 -24.85
N ASN A 303 -20.96 9.39 -24.66
CA ASN A 303 -21.85 8.41 -24.08
C ASN A 303 -21.95 7.16 -24.95
N GLY A 304 -21.84 5.99 -24.33
CA GLY A 304 -21.89 4.69 -25.02
C GLY A 304 -20.57 4.26 -25.67
N ALA A 305 -19.53 5.10 -25.65
CA ALA A 305 -18.20 4.70 -26.10
C ALA A 305 -17.47 3.85 -25.03
N ASN A 306 -16.49 3.06 -25.49
CA ASN A 306 -15.60 2.26 -24.64
C ASN A 306 -14.18 2.81 -24.66
N GLY A 307 -13.33 2.31 -23.75
CA GLY A 307 -11.91 2.62 -23.77
C GLY A 307 -11.23 2.22 -25.09
N SER A 308 -10.25 3.00 -25.54
CA SER A 308 -9.56 2.77 -26.81
C SER A 308 -8.54 1.63 -26.73
N ASP A 309 -7.99 1.35 -25.54
CA ASP A 309 -7.05 0.25 -25.30
C ASP A 309 -7.58 -0.79 -24.30
N ALA A 310 -6.84 -1.89 -24.11
CA ALA A 310 -7.28 -3.00 -23.26
C ALA A 310 -7.38 -2.63 -21.78
N LEU A 311 -6.45 -1.82 -21.27
CA LEU A 311 -6.39 -1.41 -19.87
C LEU A 311 -7.52 -0.43 -19.54
N SER A 312 -7.70 0.60 -20.36
CA SER A 312 -8.82 1.55 -20.25
C SER A 312 -10.18 0.86 -20.36
N ARG A 313 -10.35 -0.13 -21.25
CA ARG A 313 -11.57 -0.96 -21.31
C ARG A 313 -11.81 -1.75 -20.04
N ALA A 314 -10.78 -2.36 -19.46
CA ALA A 314 -10.90 -3.13 -18.23
C ALA A 314 -11.31 -2.24 -17.04
N ILE A 315 -10.65 -1.10 -16.86
CA ILE A 315 -11.01 -0.12 -15.82
C ILE A 315 -12.42 0.43 -16.06
N TRP A 316 -12.76 0.76 -17.31
CA TRP A 316 -14.07 1.29 -17.66
C TRP A 316 -15.20 0.28 -17.46
N ALA A 317 -14.95 -1.01 -17.71
CA ALA A 317 -15.92 -2.07 -17.43
C ALA A 317 -16.26 -2.14 -15.94
N GLU A 318 -15.28 -1.99 -15.05
CA GLU A 318 -15.55 -1.93 -13.60
C GLU A 318 -16.27 -0.64 -13.20
N TYR A 319 -15.94 0.50 -13.81
CA TYR A 319 -16.73 1.73 -13.64
C TYR A 319 -18.20 1.49 -14.01
N GLN A 320 -18.49 0.84 -15.13
CA GLN A 320 -19.87 0.54 -15.55
C GLN A 320 -20.55 -0.50 -14.65
N ASN A 321 -19.80 -1.45 -14.12
CA ASN A 321 -20.32 -2.47 -13.21
C ASN A 321 -20.72 -1.87 -11.86
N TYR A 322 -19.90 -0.98 -11.30
CA TYR A 322 -20.12 -0.40 -9.98
C TYR A 322 -20.86 0.94 -9.98
N LYS A 323 -20.87 1.65 -11.11
CA LYS A 323 -21.51 2.97 -11.31
C LYS A 323 -21.21 3.93 -10.15
N PRO A 324 -19.93 4.22 -9.86
CA PRO A 324 -19.57 5.10 -8.75
C PRO A 324 -20.26 6.46 -8.92
N GLN A 325 -20.76 7.04 -7.83
CA GLN A 325 -21.30 8.41 -7.85
C GLN A 325 -20.17 9.44 -7.82
N TYR A 326 -19.01 9.05 -7.29
CA TYR A 326 -17.86 9.93 -7.07
C TYR A 326 -16.59 9.29 -7.61
N VAL A 327 -15.83 10.03 -8.42
CA VAL A 327 -14.57 9.56 -9.00
C VAL A 327 -13.46 10.59 -8.80
N LEU A 328 -12.36 10.19 -8.16
CA LEU A 328 -11.17 11.03 -8.02
C LEU A 328 -9.96 10.32 -8.64
N ASP A 329 -9.34 11.00 -9.59
CA ASP A 329 -8.15 10.53 -10.29
C ASP A 329 -6.92 11.34 -9.83
N LEU A 330 -5.91 10.65 -9.31
CA LEU A 330 -4.77 11.26 -8.61
C LEU A 330 -3.55 11.39 -9.53
N HIS A 331 -3.14 12.62 -9.83
CA HIS A 331 -2.10 12.98 -10.81
C HIS A 331 -1.06 13.95 -10.26
N GLU A 332 -0.01 14.18 -11.06
CA GLU A 332 0.99 15.21 -10.77
C GLU A 332 1.34 16.10 -11.97
N GLY A 333 1.44 17.40 -11.72
CA GLY A 333 1.90 18.39 -12.70
C GLY A 333 3.35 18.81 -12.47
N TYR A 334 4.09 19.05 -13.56
CA TYR A 334 5.53 19.32 -13.51
C TYR A 334 5.93 20.69 -12.90
N ASP A 335 4.99 21.64 -12.79
CA ASP A 335 5.21 22.98 -12.25
C ASP A 335 3.95 23.49 -11.53
N TYR A 336 4.08 24.53 -10.71
CA TYR A 336 2.96 25.16 -10.03
C TYR A 336 2.12 25.94 -11.05
N ASN A 337 0.83 25.62 -11.17
CA ASN A 337 -0.08 26.29 -12.10
C ASN A 337 -0.20 27.81 -11.86
N VAL A 338 -0.01 28.25 -10.61
CA VAL A 338 0.03 29.68 -10.26
C VAL A 338 1.22 30.40 -10.90
N GLN A 339 2.34 29.71 -11.15
CA GLN A 339 3.55 30.28 -11.77
C GLN A 339 3.64 30.01 -13.26
N ASN A 340 3.12 28.85 -13.72
CA ASN A 340 3.16 28.43 -15.11
C ASN A 340 1.80 27.84 -15.52
N LYS A 341 1.04 28.59 -16.32
CA LYS A 341 -0.31 28.21 -16.78
C LYS A 341 -0.34 27.02 -17.74
N ASN A 342 0.81 26.62 -18.29
CA ASN A 342 0.95 25.41 -19.10
C ASN A 342 1.18 24.15 -18.23
N SER A 343 1.21 24.30 -16.91
CA SER A 343 1.25 23.18 -15.98
C SER A 343 -0.02 23.09 -15.15
N VAL A 344 -0.35 21.89 -14.71
CA VAL A 344 -1.52 21.59 -13.88
C VAL A 344 -1.16 21.34 -12.42
N GLY A 345 0.13 21.44 -12.03
CA GLY A 345 0.54 21.13 -10.67
C GLY A 345 -0.08 22.06 -9.65
N GLN A 346 -0.51 21.49 -8.53
CA GLN A 346 -1.34 22.17 -7.53
C GLN A 346 -2.65 22.69 -8.12
N THR A 347 -3.45 21.79 -8.67
CA THR A 347 -4.82 22.11 -9.09
C THR A 347 -5.78 21.01 -8.72
N ILE A 348 -7.07 21.36 -8.66
CA ILE A 348 -8.15 20.41 -8.84
C ILE A 348 -8.86 20.76 -10.14
N ILE A 349 -8.99 19.77 -11.03
CA ILE A 349 -9.64 19.92 -12.33
C ILE A 349 -10.95 19.14 -12.26
N TYR A 350 -12.07 19.82 -12.05
CA TYR A 350 -13.36 19.17 -11.86
C TYR A 350 -14.21 19.12 -13.14
N HIS A 351 -14.97 18.05 -13.30
CA HIS A 351 -16.07 18.03 -14.26
C HIS A 351 -17.24 18.84 -13.68
N PRO A 352 -17.84 19.79 -14.44
CA PRO A 352 -18.89 20.67 -13.93
C PRO A 352 -20.25 19.96 -13.81
N SER A 353 -20.32 18.97 -12.93
CA SER A 353 -21.51 18.22 -12.52
C SER A 353 -21.68 18.28 -11.00
N GLY A 354 -22.94 18.21 -10.55
CA GLY A 354 -23.29 18.16 -9.12
C GLY A 354 -22.70 19.31 -8.31
N GLN A 355 -22.12 18.98 -7.15
CA GLN A 355 -21.55 19.95 -6.20
C GLN A 355 -20.02 20.13 -6.35
N MET A 356 -19.44 19.65 -7.45
CA MET A 356 -17.98 19.60 -7.61
C MET A 356 -17.28 20.96 -7.61
N GLN A 357 -17.93 22.03 -8.08
CA GLN A 357 -17.35 23.38 -7.99
C GLN A 357 -17.23 23.84 -6.53
N SER A 358 -18.27 23.61 -5.73
CA SER A 358 -18.29 23.94 -4.31
C SER A 358 -17.22 23.14 -3.56
N PHE A 359 -17.13 21.84 -3.84
CA PHE A 359 -16.08 20.96 -3.33
C PHE A 359 -14.68 21.47 -3.69
N ALA A 360 -14.43 21.77 -4.96
CA ALA A 360 -13.14 22.24 -5.44
C ALA A 360 -12.71 23.55 -4.75
N ASN A 361 -13.64 24.49 -4.57
CA ASN A 361 -13.39 25.72 -3.83
C ASN A 361 -13.07 25.45 -2.34
N LYS A 362 -13.81 24.54 -1.70
CA LYS A 362 -13.57 24.17 -0.29
C LYS A 362 -12.21 23.48 -0.12
N LEU A 363 -11.89 22.52 -0.98
CA LEU A 363 -10.60 21.81 -0.97
C LEU A 363 -9.43 22.77 -1.16
N THR A 364 -9.47 23.62 -2.18
CA THR A 364 -8.37 24.56 -2.45
C THR A 364 -8.24 25.59 -1.34
N SER A 365 -9.34 26.10 -0.78
CA SER A 365 -9.31 26.98 0.39
C SER A 365 -8.61 26.32 1.58
N GLU A 366 -8.94 25.06 1.89
CA GLU A 366 -8.32 24.31 2.98
C GLU A 366 -6.83 24.09 2.75
N LEU A 367 -6.45 23.59 1.57
CA LEU A 367 -5.05 23.29 1.23
C LEU A 367 -4.19 24.54 1.15
N ASN A 368 -4.77 25.69 0.82
CA ASN A 368 -4.04 26.97 0.70
C ASN A 368 -3.75 27.64 2.04
N LYS A 369 -4.29 27.14 3.16
CA LYS A 369 -3.99 27.65 4.49
C LYS A 369 -2.49 27.51 4.78
N GLY A 370 -1.82 28.64 4.98
CA GLY A 370 -0.38 28.68 5.27
C GLY A 370 0.55 28.47 4.07
N LEU A 371 0.02 28.33 2.84
CA LEU A 371 0.86 28.24 1.64
C LEU A 371 1.20 29.63 1.08
N PRO A 372 2.45 29.82 0.61
CA PRO A 372 2.82 31.04 -0.10
C PRO A 372 2.03 31.13 -1.40
N ALA A 373 1.72 32.36 -1.84
CA ALA A 373 0.90 32.59 -3.05
C ALA A 373 1.45 31.89 -4.30
N SER A 374 2.78 31.78 -4.42
CA SER A 374 3.48 31.08 -5.50
C SER A 374 3.31 29.55 -5.51
N LYS A 375 2.73 28.97 -4.46
CA LYS A 375 2.46 27.53 -4.34
C LYS A 375 1.00 27.28 -3.96
N ARG A 376 0.07 28.14 -4.32
CA ARG A 376 -1.35 27.90 -4.03
C ARG A 376 -1.96 26.93 -5.04
N PHE A 377 -2.88 26.12 -4.55
CA PHE A 377 -3.80 25.32 -5.34
C PHE A 377 -4.81 26.20 -6.05
N ASN A 378 -5.04 25.95 -7.34
CA ASN A 378 -6.09 26.59 -8.12
C ASN A 378 -7.21 25.61 -8.49
N VAL A 379 -8.40 26.15 -8.73
CA VAL A 379 -9.52 25.41 -9.29
C VAL A 379 -9.52 25.58 -10.81
N LEU A 380 -9.52 24.47 -11.52
CA LEU A 380 -9.71 24.39 -12.97
C LEU A 380 -10.95 23.54 -13.26
N ARG A 381 -11.50 23.68 -14.47
CA ARG A 381 -12.69 22.93 -14.91
C ARG A 381 -12.37 22.13 -16.17
N ASN A 382 -13.22 21.14 -16.45
CA ASN A 382 -13.18 20.30 -17.64
C ASN A 382 -11.89 19.45 -17.70
N PRO A 383 -11.87 18.28 -17.04
CA PRO A 383 -10.78 17.34 -17.19
C PRO A 383 -10.56 17.01 -18.66
N VAL A 384 -9.31 16.72 -19.02
CA VAL A 384 -8.89 16.52 -20.41
C VAL A 384 -9.69 15.40 -21.09
N GLY A 385 -9.98 15.56 -22.39
CA GLY A 385 -10.66 14.53 -23.18
C GLY A 385 -9.92 13.20 -23.15
N GLY A 386 -10.68 12.12 -22.92
CA GLY A 386 -10.13 10.77 -22.78
C GLY A 386 -9.54 10.44 -21.41
N SER A 387 -9.64 11.34 -20.41
CA SER A 387 -9.34 11.03 -19.01
C SER A 387 -10.47 10.25 -18.34
N LEU A 388 -10.15 9.50 -17.29
CA LEU A 388 -11.15 8.79 -16.49
C LEU A 388 -12.14 9.77 -15.85
N ALA A 389 -11.67 10.86 -15.27
CA ALA A 389 -12.53 11.87 -14.64
C ALA A 389 -13.47 12.54 -15.65
N ARG A 390 -13.01 12.84 -16.87
CA ARG A 390 -13.88 13.38 -17.93
C ARG A 390 -14.94 12.36 -18.34
N ALA A 391 -14.54 11.11 -18.56
CA ALA A 391 -15.45 10.04 -18.94
C ALA A 391 -16.52 9.80 -17.86
N ALA A 392 -16.10 9.68 -16.59
CA ALA A 392 -17.00 9.49 -15.45
C ALA A 392 -18.00 10.65 -15.32
N GLY A 393 -17.53 11.90 -15.45
CA GLY A 393 -18.39 13.08 -15.40
C GLY A 393 -19.44 13.15 -16.52
N LEU A 394 -19.08 12.74 -17.74
CA LEU A 394 -20.03 12.60 -18.85
C LEU A 394 -21.11 11.53 -18.59
N HIS A 395 -20.77 10.54 -17.76
CA HIS A 395 -21.65 9.43 -17.36
C HIS A 395 -22.26 9.63 -15.96
N GLY A 396 -22.38 10.88 -15.50
CA GLY A 396 -23.18 11.23 -14.33
C GLY A 396 -22.44 11.22 -12.98
N SER A 397 -21.15 10.89 -12.94
CA SER A 397 -20.37 10.99 -11.70
C SER A 397 -20.04 12.45 -11.35
N GLU A 398 -19.92 12.74 -10.06
CA GLU A 398 -19.14 13.87 -9.55
C GLU A 398 -17.66 13.49 -9.62
N ALA A 399 -16.93 14.09 -10.55
CA ALA A 399 -15.57 13.63 -10.90
C ALA A 399 -14.54 14.75 -10.99
N ALA A 400 -13.31 14.46 -10.57
CA ALA A 400 -12.17 15.37 -10.72
C ALA A 400 -10.84 14.65 -10.91
N ILE A 401 -9.88 15.40 -11.46
CA ILE A 401 -8.45 15.11 -11.35
C ILE A 401 -7.87 15.98 -10.24
N PHE A 402 -7.07 15.41 -9.35
CA PHE A 402 -6.33 16.17 -8.34
C PHE A 402 -4.83 16.10 -8.61
N GLU A 403 -4.21 17.27 -8.71
CA GLU A 403 -2.85 17.45 -9.22
C GLU A 403 -1.93 18.03 -8.15
N THR A 404 -0.88 17.31 -7.78
CA THR A 404 0.22 17.85 -6.96
C THR A 404 1.39 18.30 -7.82
N CYS A 405 2.20 19.28 -7.36
CA CYS A 405 3.33 19.76 -8.15
C CYS A 405 4.60 18.93 -7.88
N THR A 406 5.25 18.39 -8.91
CA THR A 406 6.45 17.55 -8.78
C THR A 406 7.66 18.27 -8.17
N LYS A 407 7.66 19.61 -8.14
CA LYS A 407 8.68 20.42 -7.47
C LYS A 407 8.61 20.32 -5.93
N ASP A 408 7.49 19.88 -5.38
CA ASP A 408 7.39 19.61 -3.94
C ASP A 408 7.97 18.22 -3.60
N PRO A 409 8.50 18.04 -2.37
CA PRO A 409 8.95 16.74 -1.89
C PRO A 409 7.86 15.67 -2.04
N ILE A 410 8.22 14.45 -2.40
CA ILE A 410 7.26 13.34 -2.61
C ILE A 410 6.29 13.15 -1.45
N ASN A 411 6.74 13.27 -0.20
CA ASN A 411 5.86 13.11 0.96
C ASN A 411 4.83 14.25 1.06
N THR A 412 5.22 15.49 0.75
CA THR A 412 4.27 16.62 0.69
C THR A 412 3.20 16.35 -0.36
N ARG A 413 3.60 15.86 -1.54
CA ARG A 413 2.68 15.51 -2.62
C ARG A 413 1.72 14.40 -2.17
N VAL A 414 2.22 13.30 -1.59
CA VAL A 414 1.39 12.20 -1.07
C VAL A 414 0.41 12.68 0.01
N GLN A 415 0.84 13.56 0.92
CA GLN A 415 -0.04 14.09 1.97
C GLN A 415 -1.15 14.97 1.42
N TYR A 416 -0.88 15.80 0.40
CA TYR A 416 -1.94 16.53 -0.29
C TYR A 416 -2.92 15.59 -1.00
N GLN A 417 -2.42 14.53 -1.65
CA GLN A 417 -3.27 13.52 -2.30
C GLN A 417 -4.19 12.83 -1.29
N ILE A 418 -3.64 12.37 -0.16
CA ILE A 418 -4.43 11.77 0.93
C ILE A 418 -5.46 12.76 1.47
N LYS A 419 -5.06 14.01 1.75
CA LYS A 419 -5.96 15.03 2.26
C LYS A 419 -7.10 15.35 1.29
N ALA A 420 -6.81 15.37 -0.01
CA ALA A 420 -7.83 15.52 -1.04
C ALA A 420 -8.80 14.34 -1.07
N VAL A 421 -8.30 13.11 -0.95
CA VAL A 421 -9.15 11.92 -0.84
C VAL A 421 -10.02 11.96 0.42
N GLU A 422 -9.48 12.35 1.58
CA GLU A 422 -10.25 12.50 2.82
C GLU A 422 -11.40 13.49 2.67
N MET A 423 -11.11 14.68 2.15
CA MET A 423 -12.13 15.70 1.94
C MET A 423 -13.15 15.30 0.87
N PHE A 424 -12.73 14.54 -0.14
CA PHE A 424 -13.63 13.97 -1.15
C PHE A 424 -14.52 12.87 -0.56
N PHE A 425 -13.99 12.08 0.36
CA PHE A 425 -14.72 11.09 1.17
C PHE A 425 -15.83 11.78 1.98
N ASP A 426 -15.48 12.86 2.68
CA ASP A 426 -16.43 13.65 3.46
C ASP A 426 -17.48 14.29 2.56
N HIS A 427 -17.08 14.81 1.39
CA HIS A 427 -17.99 15.37 0.39
C HIS A 427 -19.00 14.34 -0.13
N ALA A 428 -18.56 13.11 -0.33
CA ALA A 428 -19.42 12.00 -0.72
C ALA A 428 -20.34 11.52 0.43
N GLY A 429 -20.17 11.98 1.67
CA GLY A 429 -20.92 11.46 2.82
C GLY A 429 -20.46 10.06 3.26
N MET A 430 -19.25 9.66 2.89
CA MET A 430 -18.61 8.43 3.35
C MET A 430 -17.97 8.65 4.72
N LYS A 431 -17.93 7.60 5.56
CA LYS A 431 -17.31 7.62 6.89
C LYS A 431 -16.27 6.52 7.02
N ARG A 432 -15.15 6.84 7.67
CA ARG A 432 -14.11 5.89 8.07
C ARG A 432 -14.39 5.38 9.49
N GLN A 433 -13.90 4.18 9.79
CA GLN A 433 -13.97 3.58 11.14
C GLN A 433 -12.88 4.12 12.06
#